data_AF-A0AAV6TRQ8-F1
#
_entry.id   AF-A0AAV6TRQ8-F1
#
_cell.length_a   1.000
_cell.length_b   1.000
_cell.length_c   1.000
_cell.angle_alpha   90.00
_cell.angle_beta   90.00
_cell.angle_gamma   90.00
#
_symmetry.space_group_name_H-M   'P 1'
#
loop_
_entity.id
_entity.type
_entity.pdbx_description
1 polymer ?
#
loop_
_entity_poly.entity_id
_entity_poly.type
_entity_poly.pdbx_seq_one_letter_code
_entity_poly.pdbx_strand_id
1 'polypeptide(L)'
;MDITVDGGRTEPAVVPGVAEHLCPDCANSFATLRGLGVHRRSQHPSTFHAEQLARLQPKKARWSKQEELRLAMLEAKMWAEDPTITNMNQLLLACFGQERTLESIKGKRRSPAYRILVDAEKTKLMTVRPNRPRRNVARGHPNDGPEADEDNPVVEPGRDVDAEDDNTVIYSRAPESVDAEDQVPEGDTTI
;
A
#
# COMPACT_ATOMS: atom_id res chain seq x y z
N MET A 1 -87.84 -20.15 -30.59
CA MET A 1 -86.86 -19.07 -30.75
C MET A 1 -85.70 -19.50 -29.87
N ASP A 2 -84.72 -20.17 -30.46
CA ASP A 2 -83.60 -20.75 -29.71
C ASP A 2 -82.34 -20.13 -30.29
N ILE A 3 -81.70 -19.29 -29.48
CA ILE A 3 -80.51 -18.51 -29.84
C ILE A 3 -79.31 -19.29 -29.29
N THR A 4 -78.64 -20.03 -30.16
CA THR A 4 -77.32 -20.60 -29.88
C THR A 4 -76.28 -19.49 -30.02
N VAL A 5 -75.69 -19.05 -28.91
CA VAL A 5 -74.56 -18.10 -28.92
C VAL A 5 -73.27 -18.90 -28.94
N ASP A 6 -72.55 -18.78 -30.06
CA ASP A 6 -71.25 -19.38 -30.32
C ASP A 6 -70.16 -18.88 -29.36
N GLY A 7 -69.30 -19.80 -28.93
CA GLY A 7 -68.21 -19.59 -28.00
C GLY A 7 -67.10 -18.72 -28.60
N GLY A 8 -67.04 -17.47 -28.17
CA GLY A 8 -65.91 -16.58 -28.42
C GLY A 8 -64.67 -17.03 -27.67
N ARG A 9 -63.70 -17.59 -28.41
CA ARG A 9 -62.30 -17.72 -28.02
C ARG A 9 -61.78 -16.35 -27.59
N THR A 10 -61.50 -16.16 -26.31
CA THR A 10 -60.80 -14.97 -25.80
C THR A 10 -59.34 -15.06 -26.23
N GLU A 11 -58.99 -14.35 -27.30
CA GLU A 11 -57.62 -13.96 -27.61
C GLU A 11 -57.08 -13.10 -26.46
N PRO A 12 -55.87 -13.38 -25.92
CA PRO A 12 -55.29 -12.53 -24.89
C PRO A 12 -54.90 -11.20 -25.53
N ALA A 13 -55.55 -10.13 -25.08
CA ALA A 13 -55.23 -8.76 -25.46
C ALA A 13 -53.77 -8.47 -25.09
N VAL A 14 -52.90 -8.38 -26.11
CA VAL A 14 -51.57 -7.81 -25.99
C VAL A 14 -51.76 -6.34 -25.63
N VAL A 15 -51.57 -6.01 -24.36
CA VAL A 15 -51.48 -4.63 -23.88
C VAL A 15 -50.11 -4.07 -24.29
N PRO A 16 -50.05 -3.05 -25.17
CA PRO A 16 -48.79 -2.43 -25.51
C PRO A 16 -48.45 -1.40 -24.43
N GLY A 17 -47.27 -1.51 -23.80
CA GLY A 17 -46.65 -0.35 -23.17
C GLY A 17 -45.91 -0.52 -21.85
N VAL A 18 -45.76 -1.73 -21.28
CA VAL A 18 -44.81 -1.91 -20.16
C VAL A 18 -43.50 -2.40 -20.75
N ALA A 19 -42.47 -1.56 -20.73
CA ALA A 19 -41.12 -1.98 -21.10
C ALA A 19 -40.68 -3.08 -20.12
N GLU A 20 -40.75 -4.34 -20.56
CA GLU A 20 -40.32 -5.48 -19.76
C GLU A 20 -38.80 -5.43 -19.57
N HIS A 21 -38.34 -5.62 -18.34
CA HIS A 21 -36.92 -5.68 -18.04
C HIS A 21 -36.45 -7.13 -18.09
N LEU A 22 -35.80 -7.51 -19.18
CA LEU A 22 -35.28 -8.86 -19.40
C LEU A 22 -33.94 -9.07 -18.71
N CYS A 23 -33.75 -10.25 -18.13
CA CYS A 23 -32.45 -10.68 -17.62
C CYS A 23 -31.53 -11.10 -18.77
N PRO A 24 -30.32 -10.51 -18.92
CA PRO A 24 -29.40 -10.89 -19.98
C PRO A 24 -28.81 -12.29 -19.78
N ASP A 25 -28.83 -12.81 -18.55
CA ASP A 25 -28.22 -14.08 -18.18
C ASP A 25 -29.18 -15.29 -18.34
N CYS A 26 -30.51 -15.08 -18.22
CA CYS A 26 -31.49 -16.18 -18.26
C CYS A 26 -32.84 -15.84 -18.93
N ALA A 27 -32.95 -14.68 -19.60
CA ALA A 27 -34.12 -14.22 -20.34
C ALA A 27 -35.46 -14.09 -19.56
N ASN A 28 -35.45 -14.21 -18.23
CA ASN A 28 -36.64 -13.94 -17.42
C ASN A 28 -37.03 -12.46 -17.51
N SER A 29 -38.33 -12.18 -17.68
CA SER A 29 -38.89 -10.83 -17.71
C SER A 29 -39.33 -10.36 -16.32
N PHE A 30 -39.14 -9.08 -16.06
CA PHE A 30 -39.52 -8.44 -14.80
C PHE A 30 -40.27 -7.15 -15.08
N ALA A 31 -41.32 -6.90 -14.28
CA ALA A 31 -42.11 -5.68 -14.35
C ALA A 31 -41.33 -4.43 -13.87
N THR A 32 -40.20 -4.59 -13.17
CA THR A 32 -39.39 -3.47 -12.64
C THR A 32 -37.88 -3.73 -12.70
N LEU A 33 -37.09 -2.67 -12.89
CA LEU A 33 -35.62 -2.72 -12.79
C LEU A 33 -35.13 -3.23 -11.44
N ARG A 34 -35.84 -2.88 -10.35
CA ARG A 34 -35.51 -3.37 -9.01
C ARG A 34 -35.65 -4.88 -8.92
N GLY A 35 -36.74 -5.43 -9.48
CA GLY A 35 -36.97 -6.87 -9.56
C GLY A 35 -35.86 -7.58 -10.32
N LEU A 36 -35.50 -7.06 -11.51
CA LEU A 36 -34.36 -7.56 -12.28
C LEU A 36 -33.06 -7.51 -11.45
N GLY A 37 -32.79 -6.40 -10.76
CA GLY A 37 -31.60 -6.26 -9.93
C GLY A 37 -31.54 -7.25 -8.75
N VAL A 38 -32.66 -7.52 -8.09
CA VAL A 38 -32.74 -8.55 -7.03
C VAL A 38 -32.48 -9.93 -7.62
N HIS A 39 -33.14 -10.25 -8.73
CA HIS A 39 -32.97 -11.53 -9.42
C HIS A 39 -31.52 -11.76 -9.85
N ARG A 40 -30.85 -10.76 -10.44
CA ARG A 40 -29.45 -10.91 -10.87
C ARG A 40 -28.50 -11.07 -9.69
N ARG A 41 -28.75 -10.41 -8.56
CA ARG A 41 -27.96 -10.61 -7.33
C ARG A 41 -28.10 -12.02 -6.75
N SER A 42 -29.28 -12.65 -6.87
CA SER A 42 -29.52 -13.97 -6.30
C SER A 42 -29.16 -15.11 -7.24
N GLN A 43 -29.57 -15.03 -8.52
CA GLN A 43 -29.41 -16.13 -9.49
C GLN A 43 -28.15 -16.02 -10.33
N HIS A 44 -27.58 -14.81 -10.46
CA HIS A 44 -26.40 -14.55 -11.28
C HIS A 44 -25.32 -13.77 -10.50
N PRO A 45 -24.94 -14.21 -9.28
CA PRO A 45 -24.06 -13.42 -8.41
C PRO A 45 -22.68 -13.15 -9.03
N SER A 46 -22.13 -14.12 -9.78
CA SER A 46 -20.84 -13.99 -10.45
C SER A 46 -20.86 -12.94 -11.57
N THR A 47 -21.82 -13.03 -12.51
CA THR A 47 -21.92 -12.09 -13.64
C THR A 47 -22.35 -10.71 -13.15
N PHE A 48 -23.30 -10.63 -12.21
CA PHE A 48 -23.70 -9.37 -11.59
C PHE A 48 -22.53 -8.69 -10.89
N HIS A 49 -21.73 -9.43 -10.11
CA HIS A 49 -20.56 -8.86 -9.43
C HIS A 49 -19.50 -8.39 -10.42
N ALA A 50 -19.19 -9.19 -11.45
CA ALA A 50 -18.23 -8.81 -12.48
C ALA A 50 -18.65 -7.54 -13.23
N GLU A 51 -19.92 -7.43 -13.62
CA GLU A 51 -20.45 -6.23 -14.29
C GLU A 51 -20.43 -5.01 -13.35
N GLN A 52 -20.77 -5.19 -12.07
CA GLN A 52 -20.70 -4.11 -11.10
C GLN A 52 -19.25 -3.64 -10.88
N LEU A 53 -18.28 -4.56 -10.80
CA LEU A 53 -16.87 -4.21 -10.73
C LEU A 53 -16.40 -3.47 -12.00
N ALA A 54 -16.83 -3.89 -13.18
CA ALA A 54 -16.51 -3.21 -14.44
C ALA A 54 -17.11 -1.79 -14.52
N ARG A 55 -18.28 -1.56 -13.91
CA ARG A 55 -18.92 -0.24 -13.81
C ARG A 55 -18.27 0.68 -12.79
N LEU A 56 -17.61 0.14 -11.77
CA LEU A 56 -16.88 0.93 -10.81
C LEU A 56 -15.68 1.56 -11.52
N GLN A 57 -15.81 2.83 -11.88
CA GLN A 57 -14.65 3.59 -12.32
C GLN A 57 -13.58 3.53 -11.22
N PRO A 58 -12.30 3.33 -11.59
CA PRO A 58 -11.23 3.37 -10.62
C PRO A 58 -11.26 4.74 -9.94
N LYS A 59 -11.56 4.74 -8.63
CA LYS A 59 -11.53 5.98 -7.84
C LYS A 59 -10.12 6.55 -7.97
N LYS A 60 -10.02 7.81 -8.43
CA LYS A 60 -8.74 8.52 -8.51
C LYS A 60 -8.03 8.39 -7.16
N ALA A 61 -6.79 7.92 -7.18
CA ALA A 61 -6.01 7.75 -5.96
C ALA A 61 -5.89 9.10 -5.25
N ARG A 62 -6.25 9.14 -3.95
CA ARG A 62 -6.20 10.37 -3.15
C ARG A 62 -4.77 10.91 -2.99
N TRP A 63 -3.77 10.03 -3.14
CA TRP A 63 -2.35 10.35 -3.20
C TRP A 63 -1.88 10.14 -4.63
N SER A 64 -1.33 11.17 -5.25
CA SER A 64 -0.59 10.98 -6.51
C SER A 64 0.72 10.23 -6.23
N LYS A 65 1.26 9.56 -7.25
CA LYS A 65 2.55 8.87 -7.14
C LYS A 65 3.68 9.81 -6.71
N GLN A 66 3.66 11.04 -7.20
CA GLN A 66 4.66 12.05 -6.87
C GLN A 66 4.56 12.48 -5.40
N GLU A 67 3.36 12.74 -4.90
CA GLU A 67 3.16 13.10 -3.49
C GLU A 67 3.52 11.95 -2.55
N GLU A 68 3.17 10.72 -2.92
CA GLU A 68 3.55 9.52 -2.19
C GLU A 68 5.07 9.37 -2.11
N LEU A 69 5.76 9.54 -3.24
CA LEU A 69 7.21 9.50 -3.28
C LEU A 69 7.83 10.60 -2.43
N ARG A 70 7.32 11.84 -2.53
CA ARG A 70 7.78 12.97 -1.71
C ARG A 70 7.60 12.69 -0.22
N LEU A 71 6.48 12.10 0.19
CA LEU A 71 6.23 11.72 1.58
C LEU A 71 7.23 10.64 2.03
N ALA A 72 7.47 9.61 1.21
CA ALA A 72 8.41 8.55 1.52
C ALA A 72 9.86 9.05 1.65
N MET A 73 10.29 9.93 0.74
CA MET A 73 11.62 10.53 0.77
C MET A 73 11.83 11.37 2.04
N LEU A 74 10.84 12.19 2.42
CA LEU A 74 10.91 12.99 3.64
C LEU A 74 10.97 12.09 4.88
N GLU A 75 10.13 11.06 4.97
CA GLU A 75 10.16 10.12 6.08
C GLU A 75 11.52 9.40 6.18
N ALA A 76 12.05 8.89 5.06
CA ALA A 76 13.34 8.24 5.02
C ALA A 76 14.48 9.16 5.45
N LYS A 77 14.45 10.42 5.01
CA LYS A 77 15.43 11.44 5.40
C LYS A 77 15.39 11.73 6.89
N MET A 78 14.20 11.89 7.46
CA MET A 78 14.03 12.11 8.90
C MET A 78 14.61 10.95 9.71
N TRP A 79 14.36 9.71 9.29
CA TRP A 79 14.97 8.52 9.90
C TRP A 79 16.50 8.46 9.77
N ALA A 80 17.05 8.98 8.68
CA ALA A 80 18.50 9.04 8.47
C ALA A 80 19.17 10.12 9.33
N GLU A 81 18.47 11.21 9.63
CA GLU A 81 18.95 12.30 10.49
C GLU A 81 18.85 11.92 11.98
N ASP A 82 17.72 11.36 12.42
CA ASP A 82 17.52 10.90 13.79
C ASP A 82 16.68 9.60 13.83
N PRO A 83 17.33 8.45 14.10
CA PRO A 83 16.64 7.17 14.23
C PRO A 83 15.73 7.05 15.46
N THR A 84 15.72 8.02 16.37
CA THR A 84 14.91 7.97 17.61
C THR A 84 13.62 8.79 17.52
N ILE A 85 13.32 9.39 16.35
CA ILE A 85 12.13 10.22 16.14
C ILE A 85 10.85 9.45 16.44
N THR A 86 10.12 9.91 17.45
CA THR A 86 8.81 9.38 17.83
C THR A 86 7.65 10.15 17.18
N ASN A 87 7.85 11.42 16.82
CA ASN A 87 6.78 12.31 16.34
C ASN A 87 6.75 12.51 14.82
N MET A 88 7.01 11.43 14.07
CA MET A 88 7.13 11.45 12.61
C MET A 88 5.93 12.08 11.90
N ASN A 89 4.70 11.81 12.36
CA ASN A 89 3.49 12.32 11.71
C ASN A 89 3.40 13.86 11.74
N GLN A 90 3.83 14.48 12.85
CA GLN A 90 3.79 15.94 12.98
C GLN A 90 4.87 16.61 12.13
N LEU A 91 6.07 16.01 12.09
CA LEU A 91 7.16 16.50 11.23
C LEU A 91 6.78 16.44 9.75
N LEU A 92 6.20 15.31 9.31
CA LEU A 92 5.72 15.18 7.94
C LEU A 92 4.60 16.18 7.63
N LEU A 93 3.68 16.41 8.57
CA LEU A 93 2.63 17.43 8.39
C LEU A 93 3.24 18.83 8.24
N ALA A 94 4.23 19.18 9.05
CA ALA A 94 4.92 20.47 8.94
C ALA A 94 5.59 20.65 7.56
N CYS A 95 6.08 19.58 6.94
CA CYS A 95 6.64 19.62 5.58
C CYS A 95 5.59 19.72 4.46
N PHE A 96 4.38 19.18 4.66
CA PHE A 96 3.28 19.22 3.68
C PHE A 96 2.35 20.44 3.85
N GLY A 97 2.44 21.12 5.00
CA GLY A 97 1.65 22.31 5.29
C GLY A 97 0.15 22.07 5.13
N GLN A 98 -0.51 22.95 4.37
CA GLN A 98 -1.96 22.92 4.18
C GLN A 98 -2.43 21.92 3.10
N GLU A 99 -1.52 21.29 2.36
CA GLU A 99 -1.89 20.37 1.28
C GLU A 99 -2.51 19.07 1.81
N ARG A 100 -2.11 18.66 3.01
CA ARG A 100 -2.51 17.39 3.62
C ARG A 100 -2.87 17.56 5.07
N THR A 101 -3.81 16.73 5.52
CA THR A 101 -4.17 16.63 6.93
C THR A 101 -3.38 15.53 7.61
N LEU A 102 -3.24 15.64 8.92
CA LEU A 102 -2.58 14.63 9.75
C LEU A 102 -3.21 13.23 9.57
N GLU A 103 -4.54 13.17 9.47
CA GLU A 103 -5.27 11.93 9.23
C GLU A 103 -5.00 11.33 7.83
N SER A 104 -4.81 12.18 6.81
CA SER A 104 -4.39 11.73 5.48
C SER A 104 -3.00 11.09 5.50
N ILE A 105 -2.07 11.69 6.25
CA ILE A 105 -0.69 11.19 6.41
C ILE A 105 -0.69 9.87 7.19
N LYS A 106 -1.36 9.81 8.35
CA LYS A 106 -1.53 8.56 9.12
C LYS A 106 -2.15 7.45 8.27
N GLY A 107 -3.18 7.79 7.50
CA GLY A 107 -3.82 6.87 6.57
C GLY A 107 -2.82 6.26 5.59
N LYS A 108 -1.96 7.10 5.00
CA LYS A 108 -0.96 6.64 4.04
C LYS A 108 0.15 5.80 4.68
N ARG A 109 0.68 6.21 5.83
CA ARG A 109 1.74 5.49 6.56
C ARG A 109 1.33 4.11 7.08
N ARG A 110 0.03 3.86 7.24
CA ARG A 110 -0.52 2.54 7.57
C ARG A 110 -0.48 1.56 6.40
N SER A 111 -0.37 2.05 5.16
CA SER A 111 -0.37 1.19 3.98
C SER A 111 0.92 0.38 3.89
N PRO A 112 0.85 -0.95 3.67
CA PRO A 112 2.04 -1.79 3.50
C PRO A 112 2.85 -1.40 2.25
N ALA A 113 2.16 -1.07 1.14
CA ALA A 113 2.80 -0.60 -0.08
C ALA A 113 3.66 0.65 0.16
N TYR A 114 3.18 1.57 1.01
CA TYR A 114 3.92 2.77 1.35
C TYR A 114 5.16 2.49 2.23
N ARG A 115 5.09 1.55 3.18
CA ARG A 115 6.26 1.18 4.00
C ARG A 115 7.40 0.62 3.15
N ILE A 116 7.07 -0.21 2.16
CA ILE A 116 8.03 -0.71 1.18
C ILE A 116 8.71 0.45 0.43
N LEU A 117 7.95 1.48 0.04
CA LEU A 117 8.53 2.67 -0.59
C LEU A 117 9.46 3.43 0.36
N VAL A 118 9.09 3.60 1.63
CA VAL A 118 9.95 4.25 2.63
C VAL A 118 11.25 3.47 2.81
N ASP A 119 11.19 2.14 2.92
CA ASP A 119 12.37 1.30 3.09
C ASP A 119 13.28 1.33 1.85
N ALA A 120 12.70 1.39 0.64
CA ALA A 120 13.44 1.61 -0.59
C ALA A 120 14.17 2.97 -0.58
N GLU A 121 13.51 4.04 -0.13
CA GLU A 121 14.16 5.36 -0.01
C GLU A 121 15.24 5.39 1.08
N LYS A 122 15.03 4.72 2.23
CA LYS A 122 16.07 4.55 3.26
C LYS A 122 17.29 3.83 2.70
N THR A 123 17.07 2.75 1.96
CA THR A 123 18.14 1.98 1.32
C THR A 123 18.92 2.86 0.34
N LYS A 124 18.23 3.66 -0.49
CA LYS A 124 18.88 4.61 -1.41
C LYS A 124 19.78 5.58 -0.65
N LEU A 125 19.27 6.20 0.43
CA LEU A 125 20.05 7.12 1.26
C LEU A 125 21.31 6.47 1.85
N MET A 126 21.23 5.19 2.26
CA MET A 126 22.39 4.45 2.77
C MET A 126 23.43 4.11 1.69
N THR A 127 22.98 3.82 0.46
CA THR A 127 23.89 3.45 -0.65
C THR A 127 24.62 4.65 -1.26
N VAL A 128 24.09 5.87 -1.14
CA VAL A 128 24.78 7.10 -1.53
C VAL A 128 25.82 7.45 -0.45
N ARG A 129 26.94 6.73 -0.43
CA ARG A 129 28.13 7.16 0.32
C ARG A 129 28.55 8.53 -0.23
N PRO A 130 28.89 9.52 0.61
CA PRO A 130 29.45 10.75 0.10
C PRO A 130 30.82 10.42 -0.50
N ASN A 131 30.92 10.42 -1.83
CA ASN A 131 32.20 10.56 -2.50
C ASN A 131 32.69 11.97 -2.17
N ARG A 132 33.33 12.13 -1.01
CA ARG A 132 33.97 13.36 -0.59
C ARG A 132 35.11 13.57 -1.58
N PRO A 133 35.11 14.62 -2.42
CA PRO A 133 36.25 14.86 -3.29
C PRO A 133 37.49 14.97 -2.41
N ARG A 134 38.48 14.11 -2.64
CA ARG A 134 39.78 14.18 -1.97
C ARG A 134 40.32 15.57 -2.24
N ARG A 135 40.38 16.39 -1.19
CA ARG A 135 41.00 17.73 -1.24
C ARG A 135 42.47 17.47 -1.59
N ASN A 136 42.87 17.70 -2.84
CA ASN A 136 44.27 17.69 -3.25
C ASN A 136 44.93 18.89 -2.55
N VAL A 137 45.47 18.66 -1.36
CA VAL A 137 46.38 19.59 -0.69
C VAL A 137 47.72 19.45 -1.40
N ALA A 138 47.92 20.27 -2.44
CA ALA A 138 49.23 20.47 -3.02
C ALA A 138 50.13 21.08 -1.93
N ARG A 139 51.21 20.37 -1.60
CA ARG A 139 52.31 20.86 -0.76
C ARG A 139 52.91 22.10 -1.40
N GLY A 140 52.98 23.17 -0.62
CA GLY A 140 53.86 24.31 -0.83
C GLY A 140 54.24 24.91 0.52
N HIS A 141 55.42 24.53 1.02
CA HIS A 141 56.21 25.27 2.03
C HIS A 141 57.40 25.89 1.24
N PRO A 142 58.20 26.85 1.76
CA PRO A 142 58.20 27.57 3.06
C PRO A 142 58.45 29.10 2.94
N ASN A 143 58.32 29.89 4.03
CA ASN A 143 59.36 30.82 4.57
C ASN A 143 58.85 31.65 5.79
N ASP A 144 59.57 31.47 6.90
CA ASP A 144 60.14 32.43 7.88
C ASP A 144 59.32 33.50 8.64
N GLY A 145 59.45 33.47 9.98
CA GLY A 145 59.22 34.59 10.91
C GLY A 145 58.91 34.16 12.36
N PRO A 146 59.71 34.53 13.38
CA PRO A 146 59.64 33.99 14.75
C PRO A 146 58.91 34.89 15.78
N GLU A 147 58.78 34.36 17.01
CA GLU A 147 58.38 35.03 18.29
C GLU A 147 56.86 35.31 18.45
N ALA A 148 56.18 35.10 19.59
CA ALA A 148 56.54 34.80 20.96
C ALA A 148 55.32 34.20 21.69
N ASP A 149 55.61 33.30 22.63
CA ASP A 149 55.06 33.14 23.98
C ASP A 149 53.54 33.02 24.31
N GLU A 150 53.31 32.09 25.24
CA GLU A 150 52.32 32.06 26.34
C GLU A 150 51.14 31.06 26.29
N ASP A 151 51.17 30.21 27.33
CA ASP A 151 50.07 29.50 28.01
C ASP A 151 49.34 28.34 27.30
N ASN A 152 49.90 27.14 27.47
CA ASN A 152 49.16 25.90 27.40
C ASN A 152 49.28 25.12 28.73
N PRO A 153 48.28 25.16 29.63
CA PRO A 153 48.28 24.28 30.78
C PRO A 153 47.94 22.85 30.37
N VAL A 154 48.97 22.01 30.50
CA VAL A 154 48.93 20.55 30.50
C VAL A 154 47.93 20.03 31.52
N VAL A 155 46.93 19.26 31.07
CA VAL A 155 46.25 18.26 31.92
C VAL A 155 45.95 17.01 31.09
N GLU A 156 46.69 15.96 31.38
CA GLU A 156 46.37 14.55 31.18
C GLU A 156 46.89 13.79 32.42
N PRO A 157 46.54 12.52 32.69
CA PRO A 157 45.35 11.74 32.34
C PRO A 157 44.81 10.92 33.56
N GLY A 158 43.72 10.18 33.35
CA GLY A 158 43.45 8.94 34.11
C GLY A 158 42.06 8.84 34.75
N ARG A 159 41.27 7.84 34.37
CA ARG A 159 41.40 6.47 34.89
C ARG A 159 40.47 5.51 34.15
N ASP A 160 40.98 4.29 34.10
CA ASP A 160 40.55 3.07 33.46
C ASP A 160 39.22 2.48 33.99
N VAL A 161 38.63 1.62 33.13
CA VAL A 161 37.85 0.37 33.35
C VAL A 161 36.71 0.40 34.39
N ASP A 162 35.50 -0.04 34.08
CA ASP A 162 35.18 -1.46 33.95
C ASP A 162 34.14 -1.76 32.85
N ALA A 163 34.52 -2.69 31.98
CA ALA A 163 33.60 -3.55 31.25
C ALA A 163 33.23 -4.71 32.18
N GLU A 164 31.94 -5.03 32.27
CA GLU A 164 31.31 -6.35 32.52
C GLU A 164 29.79 -6.12 32.37
N ASP A 165 28.95 -7.06 32.00
CA ASP A 165 28.97 -8.15 31.05
C ASP A 165 27.46 -8.49 30.87
N ASP A 166 27.14 -9.26 29.83
CA ASP A 166 26.00 -10.18 29.82
C ASP A 166 24.55 -9.65 29.98
N ASN A 167 23.83 -9.56 28.85
CA ASN A 167 22.61 -10.38 28.75
C ASN A 167 22.28 -10.72 27.29
N THR A 168 22.86 -11.81 26.84
CA THR A 168 22.40 -12.55 25.66
C THR A 168 21.11 -13.31 26.00
N VAL A 169 19.97 -12.90 25.44
CA VAL A 169 18.78 -13.78 25.32
C VAL A 169 18.33 -13.87 23.87
N ILE A 170 19.00 -14.78 23.18
CA ILE A 170 18.51 -15.79 22.24
C ILE A 170 17.00 -15.71 21.89
N TYR A 171 16.68 -15.25 20.68
CA TYR A 171 15.46 -15.69 19.97
C TYR A 171 15.87 -16.72 18.91
N SER A 172 15.93 -17.98 19.33
CA SER A 172 15.88 -19.11 18.41
C SER A 172 14.51 -19.11 17.74
N ARG A 173 14.45 -18.77 16.45
CA ARG A 173 13.34 -19.16 15.60
C ARG A 173 13.88 -19.74 14.29
N ALA A 174 14.19 -21.02 14.34
CA ALA A 174 14.23 -21.83 13.13
C ALA A 174 12.79 -21.97 12.60
N PRO A 175 12.56 -21.82 11.28
CA PRO A 175 11.31 -22.20 10.65
C PRO A 175 11.29 -23.72 10.47
N GLU A 176 10.35 -24.40 11.12
CA GLU A 176 10.01 -25.76 10.71
C GLU A 176 9.35 -25.74 9.33
N SER A 177 9.80 -26.72 8.55
CA SER A 177 9.57 -26.94 7.14
C SER A 177 8.10 -27.13 6.80
N VAL A 178 7.77 -26.65 5.62
CA VAL A 178 6.69 -27.15 4.79
C VAL A 178 7.13 -28.50 4.23
N ASP A 179 6.52 -29.58 4.69
CA ASP A 179 6.54 -30.84 3.94
C ASP A 179 5.21 -31.01 3.23
N ALA A 180 5.33 -31.02 1.91
CA ALA A 180 4.31 -31.38 0.97
C ALA A 180 3.98 -32.87 1.14
N GLU A 181 2.71 -33.19 1.33
CA GLU A 181 2.20 -34.52 1.04
C GLU A 181 1.17 -34.40 -0.07
N ASP A 182 1.69 -34.78 -1.22
CA ASP A 182 1.03 -35.21 -2.43
C ASP A 182 0.02 -36.33 -2.12
N GLN A 183 -1.23 -36.16 -2.56
CA GLN A 183 -2.11 -37.32 -2.74
C GLN A 183 -3.11 -37.02 -3.86
N VAL A 184 -2.62 -37.23 -5.07
CA VAL A 184 -3.43 -37.57 -6.24
C VAL A 184 -3.93 -39.01 -6.06
N PRO A 185 -5.23 -39.30 -5.99
CA PRO A 185 -5.71 -40.63 -6.30
C PRO A 185 -5.72 -40.81 -7.82
N GLU A 186 -4.82 -41.67 -8.28
CA GLU A 186 -4.79 -42.17 -9.65
C GLU A 186 -6.15 -42.74 -10.05
N GLY A 187 -6.59 -42.38 -11.26
CA GLY A 187 -7.63 -43.13 -11.94
C GLY A 187 -7.03 -44.36 -12.60
N ASP A 188 -7.70 -45.50 -12.48
CA ASP A 188 -7.91 -46.43 -13.60
C ASP A 188 -8.94 -47.48 -13.18
N THR A 189 -10.08 -47.51 -13.85
CA THR A 189 -10.69 -48.79 -14.22
C THR A 189 -11.32 -48.61 -15.58
N THR A 190 -10.55 -49.07 -16.55
CA THR A 190 -10.86 -49.30 -17.95
C THR A 190 -11.97 -50.38 -18.12
N ILE A 191 -12.73 -50.20 -19.22
CA ILE A 191 -13.72 -51.08 -19.91
C ILE A 191 -15.18 -50.99 -19.45
#